data_AF-A0A2V9TUB3-F1
#
_entry.id   AF-A0A2V9TUB3-F1
#
_cell.length_a   1.000
_cell.length_b   1.000
_cell.length_c   1.000
_cell.angle_alpha   90.00
_cell.angle_beta   90.00
_cell.angle_gamma   90.00
#
_symmetry.space_group_name_H-M   'P 1'
#
loop_
_entity.id
_entity.type
_entity.pdbx_description
1 polymer ?
#
loop_
_entity_poly.entity_id
_entity_poly.type
_entity_poly.pdbx_seq_one_letter_code
_entity_poly.pdbx_strand_id
1 'polypeptide(L)'
;MKCHPIEIECVTFDKLLTKYGVPYYLKLDAEGAEPYCLKCLQPTSLPEYVSVEAEDFEYLVLLWHLGYRQFKIVDQMRHNSRFPDFGNDNMFSRAAKRACWYADRFKNRFSRVPFARGCSGPFGEETPGTWQTFEEVAYNWLALHFGHHKRGTLNHFSWYDFHGKALPSTDTAQVISHPAKTRCGLENVVGWDRVCNRGKELL
;
A
#
# COMPACT_ATOMS: atom_id res chain seq x y z
N MET A 1 17.98 -22.23 -7.55
CA MET A 1 16.93 -22.46 -6.55
C MET A 1 16.13 -23.68 -6.97
N LYS A 2 15.82 -24.61 -6.06
CA LYS A 2 14.87 -25.71 -6.34
C LYS A 2 13.51 -25.29 -5.79
N CYS A 3 12.53 -25.14 -6.66
CA CYS A 3 11.13 -24.92 -6.31
C CYS A 3 10.37 -26.25 -6.40
N HIS A 4 9.34 -26.42 -5.58
CA HIS A 4 8.42 -27.56 -5.64
C HIS A 4 6.99 -27.05 -5.41
N PRO A 5 5.97 -27.64 -6.05
CA PRO A 5 4.59 -27.23 -5.87
C PRO A 5 4.08 -27.65 -4.49
N ILE A 6 3.21 -26.81 -3.91
CA ILE A 6 2.41 -27.12 -2.73
C ILE A 6 0.96 -26.81 -3.04
N GLU A 7 0.04 -27.65 -2.57
CA GLU A 7 -1.39 -27.41 -2.67
C GLU A 7 -1.84 -26.57 -1.46
N ILE A 8 -2.60 -25.50 -1.74
CA ILE A 8 -3.11 -24.58 -0.72
C ILE A 8 -4.61 -24.43 -0.96
N GLU A 9 -5.40 -24.47 0.10
CA GLU A 9 -6.83 -24.15 0.03
C GLU A 9 -7.01 -22.67 -0.31
N CYS A 10 -7.76 -22.39 -1.38
CA CYS A 10 -8.07 -21.03 -1.80
C CYS A 10 -9.50 -20.65 -1.41
N VAL A 11 -9.68 -19.41 -0.96
CA VAL A 11 -10.98 -18.81 -0.65
C VAL A 11 -11.20 -17.59 -1.53
N THR A 12 -12.44 -17.36 -1.93
CA THR A 12 -12.80 -16.18 -2.72
C THR A 12 -12.97 -14.95 -1.83
N PHE A 13 -12.70 -13.77 -2.37
CA PHE A 13 -12.70 -12.54 -1.58
C PHE A 13 -14.09 -12.18 -1.03
N ASP A 14 -15.16 -12.48 -1.77
CA ASP A 14 -16.55 -12.32 -1.30
C ASP A 14 -16.85 -13.15 -0.04
N LYS A 15 -16.31 -14.37 0.05
CA LYS A 15 -16.45 -15.22 1.25
C LYS A 15 -15.73 -14.62 2.45
N LEU A 16 -14.57 -13.99 2.23
CA LEU A 16 -13.85 -13.27 3.28
C LEU A 16 -14.65 -12.06 3.77
N LEU A 17 -15.17 -11.25 2.86
CA LEU A 17 -16.03 -10.10 3.19
C LEU A 17 -17.30 -10.54 3.92
N THR A 18 -17.95 -11.63 3.49
CA THR A 18 -19.15 -12.17 4.16
C THR A 18 -18.85 -12.63 5.59
N LYS A 19 -17.68 -13.25 5.80
CA LYS A 19 -17.30 -13.81 7.09
C LYS A 19 -16.82 -12.75 8.09
N TYR A 20 -16.07 -11.75 7.62
CA TYR A 20 -15.37 -10.80 8.49
C TYR A 20 -15.90 -9.36 8.39
N GLY A 21 -16.82 -9.10 7.46
CA GLY A 21 -17.27 -7.75 7.14
C GLY A 21 -16.29 -6.98 6.25
N VAL A 22 -16.65 -5.75 5.93
CA VAL A 22 -15.80 -4.83 5.16
C VAL A 22 -14.75 -4.22 6.09
N PRO A 23 -13.45 -4.36 5.78
CA PRO A 23 -12.40 -3.84 6.64
C PRO A 23 -12.32 -2.31 6.56
N TYR A 24 -11.85 -1.67 7.63
CA TYR A 24 -11.55 -0.23 7.63
C TYR A 24 -10.51 0.16 6.55
N TYR A 25 -9.54 -0.72 6.30
CA TYR A 25 -8.53 -0.55 5.27
C TYR A 25 -8.25 -1.86 4.56
N LEU A 26 -8.18 -1.80 3.24
CA LEU A 26 -7.93 -2.94 2.39
C LEU A 26 -6.60 -2.74 1.63
N LYS A 27 -5.60 -3.57 1.93
CA LYS A 27 -4.40 -3.70 1.07
C LYS A 27 -4.63 -4.86 0.11
N LEU A 28 -4.46 -4.61 -1.18
CA LEU A 28 -4.40 -5.62 -2.23
C LEU A 28 -3.01 -5.59 -2.86
N ASP A 29 -2.37 -6.74 -2.81
CA ASP A 29 -1.01 -7.03 -3.28
C ASP A 29 -0.98 -8.56 -3.49
N ALA A 30 -1.63 -8.97 -4.56
CA ALA A 30 -2.02 -10.33 -4.89
C ALA A 30 -1.55 -10.72 -6.30
N GLU A 31 -0.50 -10.06 -6.80
CA GLU A 31 0.23 -10.39 -8.02
C GLU A 31 -0.70 -10.50 -9.24
N GLY A 32 -1.54 -9.47 -9.46
CA GLY A 32 -2.45 -9.33 -10.60
C GLY A 32 -3.90 -9.75 -10.34
N ALA A 33 -4.22 -10.29 -9.15
CA ALA A 33 -5.58 -10.70 -8.78
C ALA A 33 -6.46 -9.54 -8.26
N GLU A 34 -5.92 -8.34 -8.14
CA GLU A 34 -6.56 -7.14 -7.57
C GLU A 34 -7.91 -6.82 -8.23
N PRO A 35 -8.07 -6.85 -9.57
CA PRO A 35 -9.35 -6.56 -10.21
C PRO A 35 -10.47 -7.49 -9.76
N TYR A 36 -10.18 -8.76 -9.49
CA TYR A 36 -11.18 -9.72 -9.02
C TYR A 36 -11.66 -9.38 -7.61
N CYS A 37 -10.73 -8.99 -6.72
CA CYS A 37 -11.06 -8.54 -5.38
C CYS A 37 -11.87 -7.24 -5.40
N LEU A 38 -11.46 -6.26 -6.22
CA LEU A 38 -12.16 -4.98 -6.36
C LEU A 38 -13.60 -5.17 -6.89
N LYS A 39 -13.80 -6.09 -7.84
CA LYS A 39 -15.14 -6.40 -8.40
C LYS A 39 -16.10 -7.05 -7.38
N CYS A 40 -15.59 -7.61 -6.28
CA CYS A 40 -16.42 -8.12 -5.19
C CYS A 40 -16.89 -7.03 -4.22
N LEU A 41 -16.27 -5.85 -4.22
CA LEU A 41 -16.67 -4.73 -3.37
C LEU A 41 -17.96 -4.09 -3.88
N GLN A 42 -18.76 -3.56 -2.94
CA GLN A 42 -20.00 -2.85 -3.25
C GLN A 42 -19.84 -1.37 -2.94
N PRO A 43 -20.30 -0.45 -3.82
CA PRO A 43 -20.23 1.00 -3.58
C PRO A 43 -20.88 1.46 -2.28
N THR A 44 -21.86 0.72 -1.78
CA THR A 44 -22.58 1.01 -0.52
C THR A 44 -21.83 0.54 0.73
N SER A 45 -20.78 -0.27 0.59
CA SER A 45 -20.03 -0.84 1.70
C SER A 45 -18.55 -0.95 1.31
N LEU A 46 -17.88 0.19 1.28
CA LEU A 46 -16.47 0.30 0.92
C LEU A 46 -15.57 0.39 2.16
N PRO A 47 -14.35 -0.18 2.09
CA PRO A 47 -13.29 0.21 2.99
C PRO A 47 -13.06 1.72 2.95
N GLU A 48 -12.86 2.36 4.10
CA GLU A 48 -12.56 3.81 4.16
C GLU A 48 -11.29 4.11 3.37
N TYR A 49 -10.31 3.23 3.45
CA TYR A 49 -9.07 3.29 2.68
C TYR A 49 -8.83 2.00 1.92
N VAL A 50 -8.30 2.12 0.72
CA VAL A 50 -7.81 0.99 -0.07
C VAL A 50 -6.44 1.34 -0.63
N SER A 51 -5.55 0.35 -0.68
CA SER A 51 -4.24 0.44 -1.32
C SER A 51 -4.10 -0.76 -2.24
N VAL A 52 -3.81 -0.51 -3.51
CA VAL A 52 -3.69 -1.52 -4.57
C VAL A 52 -2.35 -1.32 -5.24
N GLU A 53 -1.56 -2.38 -5.44
CA GLU A 53 -0.32 -2.27 -6.21
C GLU A 53 -0.63 -1.70 -7.61
N ALA A 54 0.05 -0.63 -7.99
CA ALA A 54 -0.19 0.04 -9.26
C ALA A 54 0.51 -0.75 -10.37
N GLU A 55 -0.20 -1.70 -10.96
CA GLU A 55 0.25 -2.47 -12.12
C GLU A 55 -0.44 -2.00 -13.41
N ASP A 56 -1.76 -1.81 -13.38
CA ASP A 56 -2.56 -1.36 -14.51
C ASP A 56 -3.39 -0.10 -14.17
N PHE A 57 -3.59 0.76 -15.17
CA PHE A 57 -4.50 1.90 -15.06
C PHE A 57 -5.96 1.49 -14.80
N GLU A 58 -6.37 0.28 -15.24
CA GLU A 58 -7.70 -0.29 -14.92
C GLU A 58 -7.97 -0.23 -13.42
N TYR A 59 -6.95 -0.39 -12.57
CA TYR A 59 -7.16 -0.49 -11.13
C TYR A 59 -7.64 0.85 -10.56
N LEU A 60 -7.05 1.96 -11.02
CA LEU A 60 -7.48 3.30 -10.65
C LEU A 60 -8.92 3.59 -11.15
N VAL A 61 -9.25 3.11 -12.36
CA VAL A 61 -10.59 3.24 -12.94
C VAL A 61 -11.63 2.44 -12.13
N LEU A 62 -11.30 1.23 -11.72
CA LEU A 62 -12.15 0.39 -10.86
C LEU A 62 -12.39 1.06 -9.51
N LEU A 63 -11.34 1.60 -8.87
CA LEU A 63 -11.50 2.36 -7.63
C LEU A 63 -12.44 3.57 -7.82
N TRP A 64 -12.28 4.32 -8.90
CA TRP A 64 -13.17 5.41 -9.21
C TRP A 64 -14.63 4.95 -9.44
N HIS A 65 -14.84 3.85 -10.16
CA HIS A 65 -16.17 3.28 -10.37
C HIS A 65 -16.83 2.78 -9.09
N LEU A 66 -16.05 2.25 -8.14
CA LEU A 66 -16.55 1.83 -6.84
C LEU A 66 -17.08 3.00 -6.01
N GLY A 67 -16.56 4.21 -6.20
CA GLY A 67 -17.02 5.40 -5.48
C GLY A 67 -15.90 6.16 -4.75
N TYR A 68 -14.66 5.71 -4.85
CA TYR A 68 -13.50 6.46 -4.34
C TYR A 68 -13.34 7.77 -5.11
N ARG A 69 -13.08 8.88 -4.40
CA ARG A 69 -12.96 10.23 -5.01
C ARG A 69 -11.69 10.98 -4.62
N GLN A 70 -10.97 10.47 -3.63
CA GLN A 70 -9.71 11.02 -3.17
C GLN A 70 -8.64 9.95 -3.37
N PHE A 71 -7.57 10.30 -4.07
CA PHE A 71 -6.54 9.34 -4.46
C PHE A 71 -5.14 9.79 -4.06
N LYS A 72 -4.24 8.83 -3.85
CA LYS A 72 -2.78 9.08 -3.83
C LYS A 72 -2.10 8.02 -4.69
N ILE A 73 -0.96 8.38 -5.25
CA ILE A 73 0.00 7.43 -5.80
C ILE A 73 1.25 7.45 -4.92
N VAL A 74 1.48 6.37 -4.19
CA VAL A 74 2.47 6.32 -3.11
C VAL A 74 3.68 5.50 -3.56
N ASP A 75 4.88 6.06 -3.43
CA ASP A 75 6.14 5.39 -3.74
C ASP A 75 6.55 4.44 -2.61
N GLN A 76 6.41 3.13 -2.86
CA GLN A 76 6.71 2.07 -1.90
C GLN A 76 8.21 2.01 -1.52
N MET A 77 9.10 2.60 -2.31
CA MET A 77 10.52 2.65 -2.02
C MET A 77 10.92 3.82 -1.11
N ARG A 78 10.00 4.75 -0.85
CA ARG A 78 10.28 6.01 -0.13
C ARG A 78 9.64 6.14 1.24
N HIS A 79 9.12 5.05 1.82
CA HIS A 79 8.54 5.07 3.18
C HIS A 79 9.45 5.65 4.27
N ASN A 80 10.77 5.50 4.12
CA ASN A 80 11.76 6.05 5.05
C ASN A 80 12.46 7.32 4.54
N SER A 81 12.06 7.85 3.39
CA SER A 81 12.66 9.04 2.79
C SER A 81 12.38 10.25 3.66
N ARG A 82 13.42 11.05 3.90
CA ARG A 82 13.27 12.41 4.48
C ARG A 82 13.48 13.50 3.44
N PHE A 83 13.83 13.10 2.20
CA PHE A 83 14.03 14.03 1.12
C PHE A 83 12.69 14.48 0.53
N PRO A 84 12.57 15.74 0.10
CA PRO A 84 11.41 16.22 -0.65
C PRO A 84 11.15 15.35 -1.89
N ASP A 85 9.88 15.28 -2.30
CA ASP A 85 9.57 14.72 -3.60
C ASP A 85 9.76 15.76 -4.69
N PHE A 86 10.85 15.63 -5.46
CA PHE A 86 11.16 16.54 -6.54
C PHE A 86 10.31 16.23 -7.78
N GLY A 87 9.96 17.23 -8.59
CA GLY A 87 9.26 17.02 -9.86
C GLY A 87 10.17 16.45 -10.97
N ASN A 88 9.59 16.22 -12.15
CA ASN A 88 10.35 15.91 -13.39
C ASN A 88 10.46 17.12 -14.33
N ASP A 89 10.08 18.30 -13.85
CA ASP A 89 9.91 19.56 -14.57
C ASP A 89 11.20 20.08 -15.22
N ASN A 90 12.34 19.91 -14.56
CA ASN A 90 13.62 20.42 -15.05
C ASN A 90 14.78 19.43 -14.82
N MET A 91 15.95 19.71 -15.38
CA MET A 91 17.12 18.82 -15.29
C MET A 91 17.66 18.71 -13.86
N PHE A 92 17.63 19.79 -13.09
CA PHE A 92 18.11 19.80 -11.72
C PHE A 92 17.22 18.95 -10.81
N SER A 93 15.90 19.12 -10.86
CA SER A 93 14.93 18.31 -10.10
C SER A 93 15.11 16.82 -10.36
N ARG A 94 15.33 16.43 -11.63
CA ARG A 94 15.58 15.04 -12.02
C ARG A 94 16.90 14.50 -11.49
N ALA A 95 17.96 15.30 -11.53
CA ALA A 95 19.26 14.92 -10.96
C ALA A 95 19.18 14.77 -9.44
N ALA A 96 18.53 15.70 -8.75
CA ALA A 96 18.30 15.67 -7.31
C ALA A 96 17.46 14.44 -6.90
N LYS A 97 16.34 14.18 -7.58
CA LYS A 97 15.52 12.98 -7.38
C LYS A 97 16.34 11.70 -7.47
N ARG A 98 17.15 11.57 -8.53
CA ARG A 98 17.99 10.39 -8.73
C ARG A 98 19.01 10.24 -7.59
N ALA A 99 19.69 11.32 -7.22
CA ALA A 99 20.64 11.31 -6.11
C ALA A 99 19.98 10.91 -4.77
N CYS A 100 18.83 11.51 -4.44
CA CYS A 100 18.05 11.19 -3.24
C CYS A 100 17.61 9.71 -3.23
N TRP A 101 17.15 9.17 -4.36
CA TRP A 101 16.77 7.76 -4.46
C TRP A 101 17.94 6.82 -4.14
N TYR A 102 19.14 7.09 -4.68
CA TYR A 102 20.34 6.31 -4.36
C TYR A 102 20.74 6.46 -2.89
N ALA A 103 20.65 7.67 -2.34
CA ALA A 103 20.95 7.95 -0.95
C ALA A 103 20.00 7.20 0.00
N ASP A 104 18.69 7.20 -0.28
CA ASP A 104 17.70 6.45 0.50
C ASP A 104 17.95 4.94 0.40
N ARG A 105 18.25 4.43 -0.80
CA ARG A 105 18.57 3.01 -0.99
C ARG A 105 19.81 2.59 -0.19
N PHE A 106 20.84 3.43 -0.17
CA PHE A 106 22.05 3.20 0.61
C PHE A 106 21.73 3.24 2.11
N LYS A 107 21.06 4.30 2.58
CA LYS A 107 20.64 4.46 3.98
C LYS A 107 19.80 3.29 4.47
N ASN A 108 18.78 2.89 3.72
CA ASN A 108 17.87 1.80 4.09
C ASN A 108 18.58 0.43 4.12
N ARG A 109 19.74 0.29 3.44
CA ARG A 109 20.55 -0.93 3.49
C ARG A 109 21.45 -1.00 4.72
N PHE A 110 21.96 0.14 5.19
CA PHE A 110 22.98 0.20 6.24
C PHE A 110 22.46 0.71 7.59
N SER A 111 21.25 1.25 7.65
CA SER A 111 20.64 1.78 8.87
C SER A 111 19.40 0.99 9.26
N ARG A 112 19.09 0.98 10.56
CA ARG A 112 17.80 0.51 11.05
C ARG A 112 16.74 1.52 10.65
N VAL A 113 15.73 1.07 9.92
CA VAL A 113 14.63 1.89 9.41
C VAL A 113 13.29 1.37 9.95
N PRO A 114 12.30 2.26 10.20
CA PRO A 114 10.97 1.85 10.65
C PRO A 114 10.28 0.87 9.68
N PHE A 115 10.43 1.13 8.38
CA PHE A 115 9.80 0.36 7.32
C PHE A 115 10.85 -0.46 6.57
N ALA A 116 10.86 -1.78 6.78
CA ALA A 116 11.79 -2.66 6.07
C ALA A 116 11.52 -2.66 4.55
N ARG A 117 12.52 -3.08 3.76
CA ARG A 117 12.31 -3.20 2.31
C ARG A 117 11.18 -4.20 2.03
N GLY A 118 10.19 -3.79 1.22
CA GLY A 118 9.05 -4.63 0.85
C GLY A 118 7.87 -4.59 1.84
N CYS A 119 7.89 -3.73 2.85
CA CYS A 119 6.69 -3.49 3.65
C CYS A 119 5.77 -2.47 2.95
N SER A 120 4.46 -2.56 3.25
CA SER A 120 3.44 -1.67 2.67
C SER A 120 3.54 -0.20 3.11
N GLY A 121 4.30 0.09 4.17
CA GLY A 121 4.53 1.44 4.66
C GLY A 121 3.47 1.96 5.64
N PRO A 122 3.35 3.29 5.80
CA PRO A 122 2.35 3.92 6.67
C PRO A 122 0.93 3.76 6.11
N PHE A 123 -0.05 3.96 6.99
CA PHE A 123 -1.43 3.61 6.75
C PHE A 123 -2.32 4.83 6.47
N GLY A 124 -3.27 4.72 5.54
CA GLY A 124 -4.34 5.71 5.33
C GLY A 124 -3.82 7.15 5.27
N GLU A 125 -4.23 7.99 6.23
CA GLU A 125 -3.79 9.39 6.33
C GLU A 125 -2.31 9.60 6.66
N GLU A 126 -1.64 8.61 7.26
CA GLU A 126 -0.22 8.66 7.56
C GLU A 126 0.66 8.52 6.30
N THR A 127 0.06 8.16 5.16
CA THR A 127 0.76 8.12 3.88
C THR A 127 1.20 9.52 3.44
N PRO A 128 2.43 9.66 2.90
CA PRO A 128 2.95 10.96 2.50
C PRO A 128 2.14 11.56 1.35
N GLY A 129 2.16 12.89 1.26
CA GLY A 129 1.51 13.65 0.20
C GLY A 129 0.03 13.96 0.47
N THR A 130 -0.55 14.81 -0.38
CA THR A 130 -1.94 15.22 -0.31
C THR A 130 -2.83 14.27 -1.12
N TRP A 131 -4.08 14.10 -0.68
CA TRP A 131 -5.11 13.47 -1.50
C TRP A 131 -5.38 14.33 -2.74
N GLN A 132 -5.39 13.68 -3.90
CA GLN A 132 -5.50 14.25 -5.24
C GLN A 132 -6.76 13.76 -5.95
N THR A 133 -7.11 14.41 -7.05
CA THR A 133 -8.22 13.95 -7.91
C THR A 133 -7.82 12.74 -8.74
N PHE A 134 -8.82 12.10 -9.36
CA PHE A 134 -8.58 11.01 -10.30
C PHE A 134 -7.69 11.46 -11.47
N GLU A 135 -7.93 12.63 -12.03
CA GLU A 135 -7.22 13.16 -13.19
C GLU A 135 -5.75 13.44 -12.90
N GLU A 136 -5.43 13.98 -11.72
CA GLU A 136 -4.06 14.25 -11.29
C GLU A 136 -3.26 12.95 -11.12
N VAL A 137 -3.86 11.94 -10.49
CA VAL A 137 -3.23 10.63 -10.32
C VAL A 137 -3.11 9.89 -11.66
N ALA A 138 -4.16 9.94 -12.48
CA ALA A 138 -4.16 9.38 -13.83
C ALA A 138 -3.08 10.00 -14.71
N TYR A 139 -2.94 11.33 -14.71
CA TYR A 139 -1.90 12.03 -15.46
C TYR A 139 -0.51 11.54 -15.08
N ASN A 140 -0.23 11.47 -13.77
CA ASN A 140 1.07 11.04 -13.27
C ASN A 140 1.36 9.57 -13.61
N TRP A 141 0.38 8.69 -13.41
CA TRP A 141 0.53 7.28 -13.74
C TRP A 141 0.71 7.04 -15.24
N LEU A 142 -0.14 7.61 -16.09
CA LEU A 142 -0.06 7.42 -17.54
C LEU A 142 1.23 8.03 -18.10
N ALA A 143 1.71 9.16 -17.56
CA ALA A 143 3.01 9.70 -17.93
C ALA A 143 4.15 8.72 -17.61
N LEU A 144 4.09 8.03 -16.46
CA LEU A 144 5.05 6.99 -16.12
C LEU A 144 4.92 5.76 -17.02
N HIS A 145 3.70 5.23 -17.15
CA HIS A 145 3.37 4.00 -17.87
C HIS A 145 3.76 4.07 -19.36
N PHE A 146 3.50 5.20 -20.03
CA PHE A 146 3.91 5.42 -21.42
C PHE A 146 5.36 5.88 -21.61
N GLY A 147 6.19 5.85 -20.57
CA GLY A 147 7.62 6.19 -20.66
C GLY A 147 7.93 7.69 -20.79
N HIS A 148 6.97 8.57 -20.49
CA HIS A 148 7.16 10.02 -20.49
C HIS A 148 7.84 10.51 -19.20
N HIS A 149 9.04 10.00 -18.90
CA HIS A 149 9.77 10.26 -17.65
C HIS A 149 10.20 11.72 -17.39
N LYS A 150 9.93 12.63 -18.35
CA LYS A 150 10.14 14.08 -18.21
C LYS A 150 8.84 14.83 -17.84
N ARG A 151 7.75 14.10 -17.61
CA ARG A 151 6.44 14.61 -17.19
C ARG A 151 6.07 14.00 -15.83
N GLY A 152 5.08 14.62 -15.19
CA GLY A 152 4.60 14.20 -13.87
C GLY A 152 5.65 14.30 -12.76
N THR A 153 5.36 13.64 -11.64
CA THR A 153 6.19 13.64 -10.44
C THR A 153 6.78 12.26 -10.13
N LEU A 154 6.37 11.20 -10.82
CA LEU A 154 6.80 9.83 -10.49
C LEU A 154 8.22 9.52 -10.97
N ASN A 155 8.84 8.54 -10.32
CA ASN A 155 10.17 8.02 -10.58
C ASN A 155 10.08 6.63 -11.23
N HIS A 156 10.64 6.47 -12.42
CA HIS A 156 10.59 5.20 -13.16
C HIS A 156 11.45 4.07 -12.60
N PHE A 157 12.17 4.31 -11.50
CA PHE A 157 12.92 3.28 -10.78
C PHE A 157 12.21 2.80 -9.50
N SER A 158 10.98 3.25 -9.25
CA SER A 158 10.22 2.95 -8.04
C SER A 158 9.02 2.03 -8.31
N TRP A 159 8.47 1.50 -7.23
CA TRP A 159 7.19 0.78 -7.21
C TRP A 159 6.13 1.63 -6.53
N TYR A 160 4.89 1.51 -7.00
CA TYR A 160 3.81 2.41 -6.64
C TYR A 160 2.55 1.66 -6.22
N ASP A 161 1.80 2.28 -5.32
CA ASP A 161 0.43 1.87 -5.01
C ASP A 161 -0.55 2.98 -5.37
N PHE A 162 -1.72 2.60 -5.89
CA PHE A 162 -2.90 3.45 -5.87
C PHE A 162 -3.60 3.35 -4.53
N HIS A 163 -3.72 4.49 -3.86
CA HIS A 163 -4.53 4.61 -2.67
C HIS A 163 -5.84 5.31 -3.02
N GLY A 164 -6.95 4.76 -2.54
CA GLY A 164 -8.27 5.38 -2.59
C GLY A 164 -8.79 5.65 -1.19
N LYS A 165 -9.44 6.80 -1.00
CA LYS A 165 -10.20 7.14 0.20
C LYS A 165 -11.67 7.32 -0.13
N ALA A 166 -12.53 6.59 0.58
CA ALA A 166 -13.96 6.71 0.47
C ALA A 166 -14.41 8.04 1.08
N LEU A 167 -15.43 8.65 0.50
CA LEU A 167 -16.05 9.80 1.15
C LEU A 167 -16.74 9.32 2.44
N PRO A 168 -16.69 10.10 3.53
CA PRO A 168 -17.40 9.75 4.74
C PRO A 168 -18.87 9.55 4.40
N SER A 169 -19.39 8.35 4.71
CA SER A 169 -20.81 8.07 4.60
C SER A 169 -21.58 9.08 5.45
N THR A 170 -22.60 9.71 4.90
CA THR A 170 -23.47 10.63 5.65
C THR A 170 -24.20 9.95 6.82
N ASP A 171 -24.06 8.62 6.96
CA ASP A 171 -24.74 7.77 7.95
C ASP A 171 -23.88 7.33 9.16
N THR A 172 -22.65 7.83 9.32
CA THR A 172 -21.81 7.47 10.47
C THR A 172 -22.15 8.25 11.75
N ALA A 173 -23.27 7.92 12.38
CA ALA A 173 -23.27 7.72 13.83
C ALA A 173 -22.99 6.23 14.06
N GLN A 174 -22.11 5.87 15.02
CA GLN A 174 -21.60 4.52 15.30
C GLN A 174 -20.30 4.12 14.55
N VAL A 175 -19.30 5.02 14.53
CA VAL A 175 -17.92 4.52 14.56
C VAL A 175 -17.71 3.92 15.95
N ILE A 176 -17.59 2.60 16.04
CA ILE A 176 -17.07 1.95 17.25
C ILE A 176 -15.64 2.44 17.40
N SER A 177 -15.45 3.39 18.31
CA SER A 177 -14.16 3.91 18.70
C SER A 177 -13.28 2.75 19.16
N HIS A 178 -12.23 2.46 18.42
CA HIS A 178 -11.11 1.70 18.96
C HIS A 178 -10.47 2.59 20.04
N PRO A 179 -10.39 2.14 21.31
CA PRO A 179 -9.82 2.95 22.36
C PRO A 179 -8.36 3.27 22.05
N ALA A 180 -8.06 4.57 22.14
CA ALA A 180 -6.75 5.14 21.96
C ALA A 180 -5.68 4.38 22.76
N LYS A 181 -4.50 4.24 22.12
CA LYS A 181 -3.21 3.86 22.72
C LYS A 181 -3.13 4.28 24.19
N THR A 182 -3.37 3.35 25.09
CA THR A 182 -2.82 3.44 26.44
C THR A 182 -1.34 3.08 26.31
N ARG A 183 -0.46 4.02 26.69
CA ARG A 183 0.94 3.71 26.97
C ARG A 183 0.97 2.62 28.03
N CYS A 184 1.16 1.37 27.64
CA CYS A 184 1.48 0.32 28.58
C CYS A 184 2.97 0.45 28.90
N GLY A 185 3.24 0.74 30.17
CA GLY A 185 4.58 0.83 30.72
C GLY A 185 5.31 -0.50 30.63
N LEU A 186 6.63 -0.40 30.71
CA LEU A 186 7.54 -1.49 31.03
C LEU A 186 7.08 -2.20 32.30
N GLU A 187 6.40 -3.34 32.17
CA GLU A 187 6.38 -4.35 33.22
C GLU A 187 6.70 -5.72 32.63
N ASN A 188 7.75 -6.29 33.22
CA ASN A 188 8.34 -7.57 32.87
C ASN A 188 7.32 -8.69 33.03
N VAL A 189 6.98 -9.38 31.95
CA VAL A 189 6.44 -10.73 32.03
C VAL A 189 7.25 -11.65 31.14
N VAL A 190 7.93 -12.55 31.83
CA VAL A 190 8.73 -13.66 31.38
C VAL A 190 7.87 -14.65 30.58
N GLY A 191 8.41 -15.17 29.48
CA GLY A 191 7.98 -16.46 28.92
C GLY A 191 7.11 -16.40 27.66
N TRP A 192 7.76 -16.26 26.50
CA TRP A 192 7.28 -16.91 25.28
C TRP A 192 8.41 -17.76 24.74
N ASP A 193 8.39 -19.02 25.17
CA ASP A 193 9.31 -20.04 24.69
C ASP A 193 9.09 -20.32 23.21
N ARG A 194 10.21 -20.58 22.56
CA ARG A 194 10.36 -21.08 21.20
C ARG A 194 9.47 -22.30 20.98
N VAL A 195 8.50 -22.19 20.07
CA VAL A 195 7.98 -23.37 19.37
C VAL A 195 8.64 -23.43 17.99
N CYS A 196 9.87 -23.92 18.01
CA CYS A 196 10.52 -24.55 16.86
C CYS A 196 10.66 -26.04 17.23
N ASN A 197 9.77 -26.88 16.73
CA ASN A 197 10.03 -28.31 16.55
C ASN A 197 9.35 -28.69 15.23
N ARG A 198 10.10 -28.93 14.15
CA ARG A 198 10.85 -30.17 13.86
C ARG A 198 10.02 -31.42 14.16
N GLY A 199 9.12 -31.73 13.23
CA GLY A 199 8.60 -33.08 13.07
C GLY A 199 9.40 -33.79 11.99
N LYS A 200 10.22 -34.76 12.39
CA LYS A 200 10.54 -36.03 11.70
C LYS A 200 11.66 -36.74 12.45
N GLU A 201 11.31 -37.84 13.11
CA GLU A 201 11.83 -39.18 12.80
C GLU A 201 11.14 -40.21 13.71
N LEU A 202 10.43 -41.14 13.05
CA LEU A 202 10.07 -42.45 13.57
C LEU A 202 10.77 -43.45 12.65
N LEU A 203 11.40 -44.45 13.29
CA LEU A 203 12.26 -45.53 12.80
C LEU A 203 13.77 -45.23 12.86
#